data_AF-A0A0W8CX22-F1
#
_entry.id   AF-A0A0W8CX22-F1
#
_cell.length_a   1.000
_cell.length_b   1.000
_cell.length_c   1.000
_cell.angle_alpha   90.00
_cell.angle_beta   90.00
_cell.angle_gamma   90.00
#
_symmetry.space_group_name_H-M   'P 1'
#
loop_
_entity.id
_entity.type
_entity.pdbx_description
1 polymer ?
#
loop_
_entity_poly.entity_id
_entity_poly.type
_entity_poly.pdbx_seq_one_letter_code
_entity_poly.pdbx_strand_id
1 'polypeptide(L)'
;MLGESLVPVFCAAAAFGPLDLVQMFYDREKFDSPALNRAFASAAGKNQLEIMAYLQTKQKFGRAAIDKALNSAARGGHLDAVRRLCDIEDYEISDAALNEAFENAAESWHLDMVKFLDTKGTISRASINTAFMDAMDEPGLLMEKPDNQLETLKLLHNKGCIYPEAIPENFANVARNCHVDIVEFLYSKSSMLLSSSIMDKAFKKATRENSIEVVEFLYKTGAVSIKSIEDTFFKAASRGDLYMMECLVNCGCQPRSLLEKALCKHASLPHRVLLFLKQKREITV
;
A
#
# COMPACT_ATOMS: atom_id res chain seq x y z
N MET A 1 -13.77 35.69 -20.24
CA MET A 1 -13.41 34.90 -19.05
C MET A 1 -13.45 33.44 -19.47
N LEU A 2 -12.31 32.74 -19.41
CA LEU A 2 -12.19 31.34 -19.81
C LEU A 2 -13.12 30.51 -18.94
N GLY A 3 -14.10 29.85 -19.55
CA GLY A 3 -15.06 28.98 -18.88
C GLY A 3 -14.38 27.71 -18.42
N GLU A 4 -14.00 27.66 -17.15
CA GLU A 4 -13.57 26.40 -16.53
C GLU A 4 -14.76 25.44 -16.53
N SER A 5 -14.54 24.25 -17.11
CA SER A 5 -15.54 23.18 -17.11
C SER A 5 -15.98 22.90 -15.67
N LEU A 6 -17.29 22.95 -15.39
CA LEU A 6 -17.81 22.63 -14.06
C LEU A 6 -17.72 21.13 -13.72
N VAL A 7 -17.30 20.29 -14.67
CA VAL A 7 -17.29 18.83 -14.49
C VAL A 7 -16.43 18.35 -13.31
N PRO A 8 -15.18 18.83 -13.09
CA PRO A 8 -14.40 18.41 -11.93
C PRO A 8 -15.08 18.78 -10.60
N VAL A 9 -15.69 19.96 -10.54
CA VAL A 9 -16.43 20.43 -9.34
C VAL A 9 -17.69 19.60 -9.14
N PHE A 10 -18.41 19.27 -10.21
CA PHE A 10 -19.58 18.40 -10.17
C PHE A 10 -19.23 16.98 -9.71
N CYS A 11 -18.13 16.40 -10.18
CA CYS A 11 -17.63 15.11 -9.70
C CYS A 11 -17.24 15.16 -8.22
N ALA A 12 -16.59 16.24 -7.77
CA ALA A 12 -16.25 16.43 -6.36
C ALA A 12 -17.51 16.57 -5.48
N ALA A 13 -18.53 17.29 -5.96
CA ALA A 13 -19.83 17.36 -5.30
C ALA A 13 -20.52 15.99 -5.24
N ALA A 14 -20.45 15.21 -6.32
CA ALA A 14 -21.00 13.86 -6.34
C ALA A 14 -20.26 12.90 -5.39
N ALA A 15 -18.97 13.12 -5.13
CA ALA A 15 -18.16 12.32 -4.22
C ALA A 15 -18.37 12.68 -2.75
N PHE A 16 -18.44 13.98 -2.42
CA PHE A 16 -18.34 14.45 -1.03
C PHE A 16 -19.44 15.41 -0.59
N GLY A 17 -20.23 15.94 -1.54
CA GLY A 17 -21.25 16.94 -1.28
C GLY A 17 -22.61 16.33 -0.94
N PRO A 18 -23.55 17.15 -0.45
CA PRO A 18 -24.94 16.75 -0.30
C PRO A 18 -25.65 16.65 -1.66
N LEU A 19 -26.72 15.86 -1.72
CA LEU A 19 -27.54 15.70 -2.92
C LEU A 19 -28.03 17.03 -3.49
N ASP A 20 -28.46 17.97 -2.64
CA ASP A 20 -28.94 19.30 -3.04
C ASP A 20 -27.91 20.09 -3.86
N LEU A 21 -26.62 19.93 -3.54
CA LEU A 21 -25.54 20.60 -4.26
C LEU A 21 -25.38 20.01 -5.67
N VAL A 22 -25.48 18.68 -5.80
CA VAL A 22 -25.43 17.99 -7.09
C VAL A 22 -26.64 18.37 -7.95
N GLN A 23 -27.84 18.43 -7.36
CA GLN A 23 -29.04 18.90 -8.03
C GLN A 23 -28.87 20.33 -8.55
N MET A 24 -28.42 21.25 -7.69
CA MET A 24 -28.16 22.63 -8.07
C MET A 24 -27.17 22.75 -9.23
N PHE A 25 -26.07 21.98 -9.23
CA PHE A 25 -25.13 21.98 -10.34
C PHE A 25 -25.77 21.50 -11.65
N TYR A 26 -26.50 20.38 -11.59
CA TYR A 26 -27.15 19.81 -12.77
C TYR A 26 -28.25 20.72 -13.35
N ASP A 27 -28.96 21.45 -12.50
CA ASP A 27 -30.00 22.39 -12.92
C ASP A 27 -29.42 23.67 -13.55
N ARG A 28 -28.22 24.09 -13.11
CA ARG A 28 -27.50 25.23 -13.69
C ARG A 28 -26.88 24.88 -15.05
N GLU A 29 -26.34 23.67 -15.18
CA GLU A 29 -25.70 23.20 -16.40
C GLU A 29 -26.07 21.73 -16.64
N LYS A 30 -26.67 21.45 -17.81
CA LYS A 30 -26.95 20.07 -18.21
C LYS A 30 -25.65 19.40 -18.65
N PHE A 31 -25.10 18.58 -17.75
CA PHE A 31 -23.91 17.79 -17.99
C PHE A 31 -24.14 16.73 -19.07
N ASP A 32 -23.13 16.52 -19.92
CA ASP A 32 -23.12 15.48 -20.93
C ASP A 32 -22.95 14.08 -20.32
N SER A 33 -23.18 13.04 -21.14
CA SER A 33 -23.10 11.65 -20.67
C SER A 33 -21.71 11.27 -20.10
N PRO A 34 -20.58 11.67 -20.72
CA PRO A 34 -19.26 11.47 -20.11
C PRO A 34 -19.07 12.11 -18.74
N ALA A 35 -19.58 13.33 -18.52
CA ALA A 35 -19.54 13.99 -17.22
C ALA A 35 -20.40 13.25 -16.18
N LEU A 36 -21.61 12.82 -16.55
CA LEU A 36 -22.48 12.01 -15.69
C LEU A 36 -21.83 10.67 -15.33
N ASN A 37 -21.17 9.99 -16.27
CA ASN A 37 -20.42 8.75 -16.01
C ASN A 37 -19.31 8.95 -14.97
N ARG A 38 -18.56 10.07 -15.06
CA ARG A 38 -17.53 10.40 -14.07
C ARG A 38 -18.11 10.72 -12.70
N ALA A 39 -19.20 11.47 -12.66
CA ALA A 39 -19.88 11.80 -11.40
C ALA A 39 -20.47 10.55 -10.72
N PHE A 40 -21.06 9.64 -11.49
CA PHE A 40 -21.59 8.38 -10.99
C PHE A 40 -20.51 7.48 -10.39
N ALA A 41 -19.36 7.34 -11.07
CA ALA A 41 -18.22 6.62 -10.53
C ALA A 41 -17.64 7.29 -9.28
N SER A 42 -17.60 8.63 -9.24
CA SER A 42 -17.13 9.40 -8.07
C SER A 42 -18.04 9.20 -6.86
N ALA A 43 -19.36 9.21 -7.07
CA ALA A 43 -20.36 8.92 -6.04
C ALA A 43 -20.22 7.48 -5.51
N ALA A 44 -20.08 6.50 -6.41
CA ALA A 44 -19.87 5.10 -6.04
C ALA A 44 -18.59 4.90 -5.22
N GLY A 45 -17.49 5.52 -5.64
CA GLY A 45 -16.20 5.51 -4.93
C GLY A 45 -16.17 6.25 -3.59
N LYS A 46 -17.29 6.87 -3.18
CA LYS A 46 -17.49 7.47 -1.86
C LYS A 46 -18.78 7.01 -1.16
N ASN A 47 -19.37 5.91 -1.64
CA ASN A 47 -20.61 5.34 -1.10
C ASN A 47 -21.81 6.31 -1.06
N GLN A 48 -21.89 7.25 -1.99
CA GLN A 48 -22.97 8.25 -2.06
C GLN A 48 -24.20 7.67 -2.76
N LEU A 49 -24.88 6.72 -2.12
CA LEU A 49 -25.95 5.92 -2.71
C LEU A 49 -27.14 6.78 -3.20
N GLU A 50 -27.50 7.82 -2.46
CA GLU A 50 -28.58 8.74 -2.83
C GLU A 50 -28.24 9.53 -4.11
N ILE A 51 -26.98 9.95 -4.23
CA ILE A 51 -26.47 10.65 -5.42
C ILE A 51 -26.42 9.70 -6.62
N MET A 52 -25.98 8.45 -6.43
CA MET A 52 -26.02 7.43 -7.48
C MET A 52 -27.45 7.23 -8.01
N ALA A 53 -28.42 7.06 -7.11
CA ALA A 53 -29.82 6.92 -7.47
C ALA A 53 -30.35 8.14 -8.22
N TYR A 54 -30.01 9.36 -7.75
CA TYR A 54 -30.37 10.59 -8.44
C TYR A 54 -29.79 10.65 -9.86
N LEU A 55 -28.52 10.34 -10.05
CA LEU A 55 -27.86 10.37 -11.37
C LEU A 55 -28.48 9.35 -12.33
N GLN A 56 -28.95 8.20 -11.84
CA GLN A 56 -29.69 7.20 -12.62
C GLN A 56 -31.05 7.73 -13.14
N THR A 57 -31.65 8.71 -12.47
CA THR A 57 -32.84 9.40 -13.01
C THR A 57 -32.54 10.31 -14.19
N LYS A 58 -31.27 10.69 -14.38
CA LYS A 58 -30.84 11.64 -15.42
C LYS A 58 -30.34 10.94 -16.68
N GLN A 59 -29.83 9.72 -16.57
CA GLN A 59 -29.50 8.88 -17.72
C GLN A 59 -29.48 7.39 -17.36
N LYS A 60 -29.63 6.52 -18.37
CA LYS A 60 -29.27 5.11 -18.26
C LYS A 60 -27.76 4.96 -18.42
N PHE A 61 -27.09 4.36 -17.44
CA PHE A 61 -25.66 4.09 -17.49
C PHE A 61 -25.38 2.81 -18.28
N GLY A 62 -24.50 2.91 -19.27
CA GLY A 62 -24.02 1.74 -20.00
C GLY A 62 -22.96 0.96 -19.21
N ARG A 63 -22.68 -0.27 -19.67
CA ARG A 63 -21.75 -1.21 -19.00
C ARG A 63 -20.42 -0.59 -18.59
N ALA A 64 -19.74 0.12 -19.50
CA ALA A 64 -18.45 0.75 -19.21
C ALA A 64 -18.50 1.79 -18.08
N ALA A 65 -19.63 2.49 -17.91
CA ALA A 65 -19.78 3.45 -16.81
C ALA A 65 -20.04 2.75 -15.48
N ILE A 66 -20.79 1.63 -15.51
CA ILE A 66 -21.04 0.79 -14.33
C ILE A 66 -19.75 0.09 -13.90
N ASP A 67 -18.97 -0.48 -14.82
CA ASP A 67 -17.67 -1.11 -14.53
C ASP A 67 -16.70 -0.10 -13.88
N LYS A 68 -16.66 1.14 -14.38
CA LYS A 68 -15.84 2.20 -13.76
C LYS A 68 -16.31 2.57 -12.35
N ALA A 69 -17.62 2.58 -12.13
CA ALA A 69 -18.19 2.81 -10.80
C ALA A 69 -17.91 1.65 -9.86
N LEU A 70 -17.95 0.41 -10.35
CA LEU A 70 -17.59 -0.81 -9.62
C LEU A 70 -16.14 -0.74 -9.16
N ASN A 71 -15.21 -0.43 -10.05
CA ASN A 71 -13.79 -0.32 -9.70
C ASN A 71 -13.55 0.79 -8.66
N SER A 72 -14.22 1.94 -8.82
CA SER A 72 -14.13 3.05 -7.87
C SER A 72 -14.67 2.67 -6.48
N ALA A 73 -15.80 1.98 -6.42
CA ALA A 73 -16.40 1.51 -5.17
C ALA A 73 -15.59 0.39 -4.52
N ALA A 74 -15.04 -0.54 -5.31
CA ALA A 74 -14.18 -1.62 -4.84
C ALA A 74 -12.87 -1.08 -4.23
N ARG A 75 -12.24 -0.12 -4.91
CA ARG A 75 -11.04 0.59 -4.40
C ARG A 75 -11.31 1.38 -3.12
N GLY A 76 -12.54 1.86 -2.93
CA GLY A 76 -12.96 2.53 -1.69
C GLY A 76 -13.52 1.60 -0.61
N GLY A 77 -13.61 0.29 -0.85
CA GLY A 77 -14.13 -0.68 0.10
C GLY A 77 -15.64 -0.57 0.34
N HIS A 78 -16.36 0.13 -0.54
CA HIS A 78 -17.77 0.48 -0.35
C HIS A 78 -18.71 -0.64 -0.80
N LEU A 79 -18.88 -1.65 0.07
CA LEU A 79 -19.72 -2.83 -0.19
C LEU A 79 -21.16 -2.48 -0.59
N ASP A 80 -21.77 -1.47 0.02
CA ASP A 80 -23.15 -1.10 -0.29
C ASP A 80 -23.28 -0.55 -1.71
N ALA A 81 -22.35 0.31 -2.14
CA ALA A 81 -22.30 0.81 -3.51
C ALA A 81 -22.07 -0.34 -4.51
N VAL A 82 -21.16 -1.28 -4.21
CA VAL A 82 -20.93 -2.45 -5.07
C VAL A 82 -22.19 -3.33 -5.18
N ARG A 83 -22.89 -3.58 -4.08
CA ARG A 83 -24.18 -4.32 -4.10
C ARG A 83 -25.20 -3.61 -4.97
N ARG A 84 -25.36 -2.29 -4.82
CA ARG A 84 -26.28 -1.48 -5.65
C ARG A 84 -25.94 -1.54 -7.13
N LEU A 85 -24.65 -1.55 -7.48
CA LEU A 85 -24.21 -1.69 -8.87
C LEU A 85 -24.52 -3.09 -9.42
N CYS A 86 -24.33 -4.14 -8.61
CA CYS A 86 -24.70 -5.52 -8.99
C CYS A 86 -26.20 -5.71 -9.19
N ASP A 87 -27.04 -4.89 -8.54
CA ASP A 87 -28.49 -4.96 -8.61
C ASP A 87 -29.08 -4.16 -9.79
N ILE A 88 -28.24 -3.51 -10.61
CA ILE A 88 -28.71 -2.79 -11.81
C ILE A 88 -29.24 -3.81 -12.84
N GLU A 89 -30.45 -3.58 -13.32
CA GLU A 89 -31.08 -4.41 -14.35
C GLU A 89 -30.23 -4.47 -15.63
N ASP A 90 -30.17 -5.65 -16.25
CA ASP A 90 -29.35 -5.98 -17.43
C ASP A 90 -27.82 -5.83 -17.23
N TYR A 91 -27.34 -5.70 -15.98
CA TYR A 91 -25.91 -5.65 -15.69
C TYR A 91 -25.40 -6.97 -15.10
N GLU A 92 -24.46 -7.58 -15.82
CA GLU A 92 -23.64 -8.68 -15.32
C GLU A 92 -22.16 -8.25 -15.35
N ILE A 93 -21.48 -8.45 -14.22
CA ILE A 93 -20.06 -8.17 -14.10
C ILE A 93 -19.31 -9.08 -15.06
N SER A 94 -18.54 -8.50 -15.98
CA SER A 94 -17.65 -9.28 -16.85
C SER A 94 -16.48 -9.83 -16.06
N ASP A 95 -15.86 -10.93 -16.52
CA ASP A 95 -14.63 -11.44 -15.91
C ASP A 95 -13.54 -10.36 -15.83
N ALA A 96 -13.43 -9.50 -16.85
CA ALA A 96 -12.47 -8.39 -16.85
C ALA A 96 -12.77 -7.37 -15.75
N ALA A 97 -14.03 -6.92 -15.63
CA ALA A 97 -14.45 -5.97 -14.59
C ALA A 97 -14.35 -6.58 -13.18
N LEU A 98 -14.66 -7.88 -13.03
CA LEU A 98 -14.54 -8.58 -11.76
C LEU A 98 -13.07 -8.67 -11.31
N ASN A 99 -12.18 -9.04 -12.22
CA ASN A 99 -10.74 -9.10 -11.97
C ASN A 99 -10.18 -7.73 -11.59
N GLU A 100 -10.51 -6.67 -12.35
CA GLU A 100 -10.04 -5.31 -12.06
C GLU A 100 -10.57 -4.79 -10.71
N ALA A 101 -11.85 -5.03 -10.39
CA ALA A 101 -12.42 -4.67 -9.09
C ALA A 101 -11.74 -5.44 -7.95
N PHE A 102 -11.42 -6.72 -8.15
CA PHE A 102 -10.73 -7.56 -7.16
C PHE A 102 -9.30 -7.06 -6.91
N GLU A 103 -8.56 -6.74 -7.97
CA GLU A 103 -7.22 -6.15 -7.90
C GLU A 103 -7.23 -4.83 -7.12
N ASN A 104 -8.14 -3.90 -7.47
CA ASN A 104 -8.29 -2.62 -6.77
C ASN A 104 -8.64 -2.77 -5.27
N ALA A 105 -9.51 -3.73 -4.95
CA ALA A 105 -9.89 -4.00 -3.56
C ALA A 105 -8.72 -4.56 -2.73
N ALA A 106 -7.89 -5.40 -3.35
CA ALA A 106 -6.70 -5.96 -2.72
C ALA A 106 -5.59 -4.91 -2.53
N GLU A 107 -5.31 -4.11 -3.57
CA GLU A 107 -4.37 -2.97 -3.51
C GLU A 107 -4.73 -2.01 -2.37
N SER A 108 -6.04 -1.76 -2.18
CA SER A 108 -6.55 -0.86 -1.13
C SER A 108 -6.86 -1.58 0.19
N TRP A 109 -6.46 -2.84 0.35
CA TRP A 109 -6.56 -3.60 1.60
C TRP A 109 -7.96 -3.85 2.16
N HIS A 110 -9.00 -3.75 1.33
CA HIS A 110 -10.38 -3.96 1.73
C HIS A 110 -10.74 -5.45 1.75
N LEU A 111 -10.29 -6.16 2.79
CA LEU A 111 -10.42 -7.62 2.94
C LEU A 111 -11.85 -8.14 2.71
N ASP A 112 -12.86 -7.44 3.26
CA ASP A 112 -14.26 -7.86 3.11
C ASP A 112 -14.78 -7.68 1.68
N MET A 113 -14.28 -6.66 0.97
CA MET A 113 -14.55 -6.49 -0.47
C MET A 113 -13.89 -7.58 -1.30
N VAL A 114 -12.63 -7.92 -1.02
CA VAL A 114 -11.90 -9.02 -1.68
C VAL A 114 -12.68 -10.34 -1.51
N LYS A 115 -13.11 -10.65 -0.29
CA LYS A 115 -13.94 -11.83 -0.01
C LYS A 115 -15.27 -11.78 -0.75
N PHE A 116 -15.93 -10.63 -0.77
CA PHE A 116 -17.21 -10.47 -1.46
C PHE A 116 -17.07 -10.68 -2.97
N LEU A 117 -16.09 -10.06 -3.62
CA LEU A 117 -15.84 -10.19 -5.05
C LEU A 117 -15.45 -11.63 -5.44
N ASP A 118 -14.73 -12.34 -4.57
CA ASP A 118 -14.43 -13.77 -4.75
C ASP A 118 -15.69 -14.66 -4.79
N THR A 119 -16.83 -14.18 -4.25
CA THR A 119 -18.12 -14.89 -4.36
C THR A 119 -18.90 -14.57 -5.65
N LYS A 120 -18.46 -13.57 -6.42
CA LYS A 120 -19.19 -13.07 -7.61
C LYS A 120 -18.80 -13.76 -8.91
N GLY A 121 -17.72 -14.53 -8.92
CA GLY A 121 -17.28 -15.26 -10.09
C GLY A 121 -15.89 -15.83 -9.89
N THR A 122 -15.29 -16.31 -10.98
CA THR A 122 -13.92 -16.85 -10.93
C THR A 122 -12.92 -15.73 -11.15
N ILE A 123 -12.08 -15.47 -10.16
CA ILE A 123 -10.93 -14.56 -10.31
C ILE A 123 -9.81 -15.28 -11.05
N SER A 124 -9.25 -14.63 -12.05
CA SER A 124 -8.18 -15.22 -12.86
C SER A 124 -6.90 -15.42 -12.03
N ARG A 125 -6.09 -16.43 -12.36
CA ARG A 125 -4.81 -16.67 -11.69
C ARG A 125 -3.87 -15.47 -11.81
N ALA A 126 -3.86 -14.83 -12.99
CA ALA A 126 -3.06 -13.63 -13.24
C ALA A 126 -3.50 -12.49 -12.30
N SER A 127 -4.81 -12.27 -12.17
CA SER A 127 -5.37 -11.24 -11.30
C SER A 127 -5.11 -11.48 -9.82
N ILE A 128 -5.15 -12.73 -9.35
CA ILE A 128 -4.77 -13.05 -7.97
C ILE A 128 -3.28 -12.71 -7.73
N ASN A 129 -2.41 -12.99 -8.69
CA ASN A 129 -0.99 -12.63 -8.59
C ASN A 129 -0.79 -11.10 -8.62
N THR A 130 -1.43 -10.40 -9.56
CA THR A 130 -1.40 -8.93 -9.66
C THR A 130 -1.88 -8.29 -8.37
N ALA A 131 -3.07 -8.69 -7.87
CA ALA A 131 -3.63 -8.25 -6.61
C ALA A 131 -2.65 -8.41 -5.44
N PHE A 132 -1.92 -9.53 -5.38
CA PHE A 132 -0.92 -9.77 -4.34
C PHE A 132 0.31 -8.85 -4.48
N MET A 133 0.78 -8.63 -5.71
CA MET A 133 1.91 -7.74 -5.98
C MET A 133 1.57 -6.27 -5.72
N ASP A 134 0.40 -5.82 -6.14
CA ASP A 134 -0.07 -4.43 -5.97
C ASP A 134 -0.30 -4.13 -4.49
N ALA A 135 -0.91 -5.05 -3.76
CA ALA A 135 -1.04 -4.96 -2.31
C ALA A 135 0.34 -4.79 -1.64
N MET A 136 1.37 -5.54 -2.05
CA MET A 136 2.72 -5.36 -1.51
C MET A 136 3.40 -4.02 -1.88
N ASP A 137 2.99 -3.36 -2.96
CA ASP A 137 3.61 -2.10 -3.41
C ASP A 137 2.96 -0.86 -2.78
N GLU A 138 1.65 -0.90 -2.56
CA GLU A 138 0.90 0.21 -1.98
C GLU A 138 0.93 0.21 -0.44
N PRO A 139 1.63 1.17 0.18
CA PRO A 139 1.55 1.32 1.61
C PRO A 139 0.15 1.83 1.93
N GLY A 140 -0.60 1.09 2.75
CA GLY A 140 -1.95 1.46 3.19
C GLY A 140 -1.98 2.72 4.08
N LEU A 141 -1.35 3.81 3.64
CA LEU A 141 -1.17 5.10 4.30
C LEU A 141 -2.48 5.84 4.52
N LEU A 142 -3.58 5.31 4.00
CA LEU A 142 -4.92 5.81 4.23
C LEU A 142 -5.82 4.66 4.67
N MET A 143 -5.81 4.45 5.99
CA MET A 143 -6.96 3.98 6.75
C MET A 143 -7.49 2.58 6.39
N GLU A 144 -6.91 1.56 7.01
CA GLU A 144 -7.69 0.44 7.59
C GLU A 144 -6.81 -0.34 8.58
N LYS A 145 -7.43 -1.24 9.35
CA LYS A 145 -6.75 -1.99 10.42
C LYS A 145 -5.53 -2.75 9.87
N PRO A 146 -4.33 -2.66 10.49
CA PRO A 146 -3.15 -3.42 10.07
C PRO A 146 -3.43 -4.92 9.87
N ASP A 147 -4.30 -5.49 10.71
CA ASP A 147 -4.77 -6.88 10.60
C ASP A 147 -5.34 -7.22 9.22
N ASN A 148 -6.04 -6.29 8.57
CA ASN A 148 -6.62 -6.51 7.24
C ASN A 148 -5.55 -6.71 6.17
N GLN A 149 -4.38 -6.05 6.30
CA GLN A 149 -3.31 -6.13 5.30
C GLN A 149 -2.68 -7.52 5.29
N LEU A 150 -2.25 -7.97 6.48
CA LEU A 150 -1.66 -9.29 6.65
C LEU A 150 -2.66 -10.39 6.26
N GLU A 151 -3.93 -10.29 6.68
CA GLU A 151 -4.96 -11.27 6.32
C GLU A 151 -5.31 -11.27 4.83
N THR A 152 -5.27 -10.12 4.15
CA THR A 152 -5.44 -10.04 2.70
C THR A 152 -4.29 -10.75 1.98
N LEU A 153 -3.04 -10.48 2.35
CA LEU A 153 -1.87 -11.18 1.78
C LEU A 153 -1.94 -12.69 2.04
N LYS A 154 -2.31 -13.12 3.25
CA LYS A 154 -2.50 -14.54 3.57
C LYS A 154 -3.58 -15.16 2.67
N LEU A 155 -4.73 -14.49 2.52
CA LEU A 155 -5.83 -14.97 1.69
C LEU A 155 -5.39 -15.15 0.23
N LEU A 156 -4.74 -14.13 -0.35
CA LEU A 156 -4.26 -14.15 -1.73
C LEU A 156 -3.18 -15.22 -1.93
N HIS A 157 -2.21 -15.31 -1.02
CA HIS A 157 -1.17 -16.34 -1.05
C HIS A 157 -1.76 -17.75 -0.99
N ASN A 158 -2.76 -17.97 -0.12
CA ASN A 158 -3.40 -19.27 0.07
C ASN A 158 -4.22 -19.73 -1.14
N LYS A 159 -4.52 -18.85 -2.10
CA LYS A 159 -5.13 -19.26 -3.37
C LYS A 159 -4.16 -20.03 -4.28
N GLY A 160 -2.86 -20.05 -4.00
CA GLY A 160 -1.88 -20.86 -4.74
C GLY A 160 -1.64 -20.38 -6.18
N CYS A 161 -1.85 -19.09 -6.41
CA CYS A 161 -1.68 -18.45 -7.72
C CYS A 161 -0.49 -17.49 -7.77
N ILE A 162 0.29 -17.39 -6.69
CA ILE A 162 1.41 -16.44 -6.59
C ILE A 162 2.65 -17.03 -7.27
N TYR A 163 3.24 -16.29 -8.19
CA TYR A 163 4.48 -16.68 -8.84
C TYR A 163 5.66 -16.61 -7.87
N PRO A 164 6.65 -17.53 -7.95
CA PRO A 164 7.78 -17.56 -7.03
C PRO A 164 8.57 -16.24 -6.93
N GLU A 165 8.61 -15.47 -8.02
CA GLU A 165 9.36 -14.23 -8.15
C GLU A 165 8.63 -13.01 -7.54
N ALA A 166 7.31 -13.10 -7.33
CA ALA A 166 6.50 -11.98 -6.87
C ALA A 166 6.96 -11.44 -5.50
N ILE A 167 7.28 -12.32 -4.55
CA ILE A 167 7.79 -11.91 -3.24
C ILE A 167 9.21 -11.32 -3.36
N PRO A 168 10.21 -11.99 -3.97
CA PRO A 168 11.54 -11.42 -4.20
C PRO A 168 11.56 -10.03 -4.87
N GLU A 169 10.71 -9.79 -5.86
CA GLU A 169 10.63 -8.53 -6.59
C GLU A 169 10.14 -7.37 -5.71
N ASN A 170 9.18 -7.65 -4.82
CA ASN A 170 8.50 -6.63 -4.02
C ASN A 170 9.00 -6.57 -2.56
N PHE A 171 9.76 -7.57 -2.07
CA PHE A 171 10.16 -7.70 -0.66
C PHE A 171 10.82 -6.43 -0.10
N ALA A 172 11.68 -5.79 -0.91
CA ALA A 172 12.34 -4.56 -0.50
C ALA A 172 11.37 -3.35 -0.42
N ASN A 173 10.31 -3.31 -1.23
CA ASN A 173 9.28 -2.27 -1.17
C ASN A 173 8.43 -2.45 0.10
N VAL A 174 8.05 -3.68 0.42
CA VAL A 174 7.35 -4.03 1.67
C VAL A 174 8.16 -3.60 2.89
N ALA A 175 9.46 -3.93 2.93
CA ALA A 175 10.34 -3.53 4.03
C ALA A 175 10.48 -2.00 4.20
N ARG A 176 10.13 -1.21 3.17
CA ARG A 176 10.11 0.25 3.25
C ARG A 176 8.93 0.73 4.11
N ASN A 177 7.74 0.18 3.90
CA ASN A 177 6.50 0.84 4.31
C ASN A 177 5.53 -0.02 5.13
N CYS A 178 5.79 -1.31 5.29
CA CYS A 178 4.86 -2.23 5.94
C CYS A 178 5.29 -2.58 7.37
N HIS A 179 4.32 -3.05 8.13
CA HIS A 179 4.52 -3.60 9.46
C HIS A 179 5.42 -4.85 9.42
N VAL A 180 6.13 -5.10 10.53
CA VAL A 180 7.11 -6.20 10.64
C VAL A 180 6.47 -7.58 10.45
N ASP A 181 5.21 -7.75 10.83
CA ASP A 181 4.41 -8.96 10.66
C ASP A 181 4.23 -9.37 9.18
N ILE A 182 4.04 -8.41 8.28
CA ILE A 182 4.00 -8.65 6.83
C ILE A 182 5.38 -9.07 6.33
N VAL A 183 6.44 -8.39 6.76
CA VAL A 183 7.82 -8.74 6.37
C VAL A 183 8.18 -10.15 6.85
N GLU A 184 7.83 -10.48 8.09
CA GLU A 184 7.98 -11.81 8.69
C GLU A 184 7.21 -12.87 7.91
N PHE A 185 5.94 -12.60 7.57
CA PHE A 185 5.12 -13.50 6.78
C PHE A 185 5.77 -13.78 5.42
N LEU A 186 6.11 -12.74 4.65
CA LEU A 186 6.72 -12.90 3.33
C LEU A 186 8.08 -13.61 3.40
N TYR A 187 8.91 -13.27 4.39
CA TYR A 187 10.17 -13.96 4.64
C TYR A 187 9.95 -15.44 4.93
N SER A 188 8.95 -15.79 5.75
CA SER A 188 8.63 -17.19 6.05
C SER A 188 8.21 -18.00 4.80
N LYS A 189 7.62 -17.35 3.80
CA LYS A 189 7.14 -18.01 2.56
C LYS A 189 8.20 -18.09 1.48
N SER A 190 9.16 -17.16 1.43
CA SER A 190 10.13 -17.07 0.35
C SER A 190 11.58 -16.93 0.79
N SER A 191 11.92 -17.27 2.04
CA SER A 191 13.29 -17.15 2.57
C SER A 191 14.36 -17.77 1.67
N MET A 192 14.06 -18.91 1.02
CA MET A 192 14.99 -19.57 0.09
C MET A 192 15.23 -18.82 -1.22
N LEU A 193 14.32 -17.93 -1.62
CA LEU A 193 14.39 -17.13 -2.85
C LEU A 193 14.94 -15.72 -2.61
N LEU A 194 15.05 -15.30 -1.35
CA LEU A 194 15.56 -13.99 -0.97
C LEU A 194 17.09 -13.98 -0.93
N SER A 195 17.68 -13.57 -2.05
CA SER A 195 19.14 -13.41 -2.15
C SER A 195 19.66 -12.33 -1.18
N SER A 196 20.95 -12.42 -0.83
CA SER A 196 21.62 -11.40 0.01
C SER A 196 21.49 -9.98 -0.56
N SER A 197 21.46 -9.82 -1.89
CA SER A 197 21.23 -8.52 -2.55
C SER A 197 19.84 -7.96 -2.26
N ILE A 198 18.81 -8.81 -2.26
CA ILE A 198 17.43 -8.41 -1.92
C ILE A 198 17.34 -8.05 -0.44
N MET A 199 17.93 -8.86 0.44
CA MET A 199 17.99 -8.59 1.88
C MET A 199 18.70 -7.26 2.18
N ASP A 200 19.82 -6.98 1.51
CA ASP A 200 20.53 -5.71 1.63
C ASP A 200 19.70 -4.52 1.13
N LYS A 201 18.95 -4.68 0.04
CA LYS A 201 18.05 -3.64 -0.49
C LYS A 201 16.89 -3.38 0.47
N ALA A 202 16.28 -4.42 1.02
CA ALA A 202 15.21 -4.34 2.01
C ALA A 202 15.71 -3.64 3.28
N PHE A 203 16.86 -4.05 3.81
CA PHE A 203 17.49 -3.45 4.98
C PHE A 203 17.81 -1.95 4.76
N LYS A 204 18.38 -1.60 3.60
CA LYS A 204 18.64 -0.19 3.23
C LYS A 204 17.37 0.64 3.07
N LYS A 205 16.23 0.05 2.71
CA LYS A 205 14.95 0.76 2.61
C LYS A 205 14.32 0.95 3.99
N ALA A 206 14.24 -0.10 4.81
CA ALA A 206 13.76 -0.03 6.19
C ALA A 206 14.52 1.02 7.02
N THR A 207 15.86 1.04 6.89
CA THR A 207 16.72 2.02 7.58
C THR A 207 16.51 3.46 7.10
N ARG A 208 16.10 3.68 5.84
CA ARG A 208 15.81 5.02 5.32
C ARG A 208 14.50 5.59 5.86
N GLU A 209 13.50 4.75 6.04
CA GLU A 209 12.21 5.13 6.64
C GLU A 209 12.22 5.05 8.17
N ASN A 210 13.36 4.66 8.77
CA ASN A 210 13.53 4.51 10.21
C ASN A 210 12.60 3.45 10.84
N SER A 211 12.30 2.38 10.10
CA SER A 211 11.48 1.25 10.54
C SER A 211 12.30 0.29 11.41
N ILE A 212 12.49 0.64 12.68
CA ILE A 212 13.37 -0.06 13.63
C ILE A 212 13.04 -1.55 13.76
N GLU A 213 11.76 -1.91 13.89
CA GLU A 213 11.30 -3.29 14.06
C GLU A 213 11.66 -4.16 12.86
N VAL A 214 11.49 -3.62 11.64
CA VAL A 214 11.87 -4.31 10.40
C VAL A 214 13.38 -4.44 10.29
N VAL A 215 14.14 -3.41 10.67
CA VAL A 215 15.62 -3.46 10.68
C VAL A 215 16.12 -4.53 11.64
N GLU A 216 15.57 -4.59 12.85
CA GLU A 216 15.91 -5.59 13.86
C GLU A 216 15.57 -7.01 13.37
N PHE A 217 14.37 -7.20 12.80
CA PHE A 217 13.98 -8.47 12.21
C PHE A 217 14.95 -8.90 11.10
N LEU A 218 15.17 -8.04 10.10
CA LEU A 218 16.06 -8.34 8.97
C LEU A 218 17.49 -8.62 9.42
N TYR A 219 17.99 -7.91 10.42
CA TYR A 219 19.29 -8.19 11.01
C TYR A 219 19.33 -9.60 11.62
N LYS A 220 18.34 -9.96 12.44
CA LYS A 220 18.27 -11.26 13.13
C LYS A 220 18.19 -12.45 12.17
N THR A 221 17.74 -12.24 10.94
CA THR A 221 17.77 -13.30 9.91
C THR A 221 19.19 -13.75 9.54
N GLY A 222 20.22 -12.92 9.78
CA GLY A 222 21.60 -13.20 9.39
C GLY A 222 21.87 -13.16 7.88
N ALA A 223 20.86 -12.84 7.06
CA ALA A 223 20.98 -12.84 5.60
C ALA A 223 21.42 -11.47 5.01
N VAL A 224 21.45 -10.43 5.84
CA VAL A 224 21.96 -9.09 5.48
C VAL A 224 23.49 -9.10 5.50
N SER A 225 24.12 -8.52 4.48
CA SER A 225 25.57 -8.48 4.40
C SER A 225 26.17 -7.54 5.45
N ILE A 226 27.34 -7.92 5.97
CA ILE A 226 28.11 -7.10 6.92
C ILE A 226 28.36 -5.71 6.33
N LYS A 227 28.70 -5.62 5.04
CA LYS A 227 28.92 -4.34 4.35
C LYS A 227 27.69 -3.43 4.39
N SER A 228 26.50 -3.97 4.17
CA SER A 228 25.24 -3.22 4.25
C SER A 228 24.99 -2.68 5.67
N ILE A 229 25.30 -3.49 6.68
CA ILE A 229 25.24 -3.10 8.10
C ILE A 229 26.23 -1.97 8.40
N GLU A 230 27.50 -2.10 7.98
CA GLU A 230 28.51 -1.05 8.22
C GLU A 230 28.13 0.27 7.54
N ASP A 231 27.73 0.21 6.27
CA ASP A 231 27.31 1.38 5.49
C ASP A 231 26.13 2.10 6.15
N THR A 232 25.17 1.34 6.70
CA THR A 232 24.01 1.87 7.40
C THR A 232 24.42 2.57 8.69
N PHE A 233 25.26 1.92 9.50
CA PHE A 233 25.73 2.48 10.76
C PHE A 233 26.48 3.80 10.54
N PHE A 234 27.38 3.88 9.55
CA PHE A 234 28.09 5.12 9.24
C PHE A 234 27.16 6.23 8.74
N LYS A 235 26.11 5.90 7.99
CA LYS A 235 25.09 6.87 7.55
C LYS A 235 24.24 7.37 8.72
N ALA A 236 23.86 6.49 9.64
CA ALA A 236 23.16 6.88 10.87
C ALA A 236 24.05 7.81 11.71
N ALA A 237 25.33 7.47 11.87
CA ALA A 237 26.31 8.29 12.56
C ALA A 237 26.51 9.69 11.93
N SER A 238 26.60 9.79 10.61
CA SER A 238 26.75 11.09 9.95
C SER A 238 25.52 11.98 10.05
N ARG A 239 24.32 11.38 10.12
CA ARG A 239 23.04 12.08 10.38
C ARG A 239 22.82 12.36 11.88
N GLY A 240 23.59 11.70 12.74
CA GLY A 240 23.39 11.69 14.18
C GLY A 240 22.09 11.03 14.62
N ASP A 241 21.66 10.00 13.89
CA ASP A 241 20.52 9.16 14.22
C ASP A 241 20.92 8.12 15.28
N LEU A 242 20.85 8.54 16.55
CA LEU A 242 21.27 7.72 17.68
C LEU A 242 20.37 6.50 17.89
N TYR A 243 19.09 6.58 17.52
CA TYR A 243 18.14 5.47 17.67
C TYR A 243 18.50 4.32 16.73
N MET A 244 18.74 4.61 15.45
CA MET A 244 19.19 3.61 14.50
C MET A 244 20.57 3.03 14.89
N MET A 245 21.50 3.89 15.35
CA MET A 245 22.79 3.42 15.84
C MET A 245 22.65 2.49 17.04
N GLU A 246 21.80 2.83 18.01
CA GLU A 246 21.53 1.99 19.17
C GLU A 246 20.85 0.67 18.80
N CYS A 247 19.87 0.69 17.90
CA CYS A 247 19.26 -0.51 17.35
C CYS A 247 20.31 -1.45 16.76
N LEU A 248 21.19 -0.96 15.90
CA LEU A 248 22.24 -1.76 15.27
C LEU A 248 23.24 -2.33 16.28
N VAL A 249 23.62 -1.53 17.29
CA VAL A 249 24.51 -2.00 18.38
C VAL A 249 23.82 -3.09 19.21
N ASN A 250 22.54 -2.91 19.56
CA ASN A 250 21.77 -3.87 20.34
C ASN A 250 21.50 -5.17 19.59
N CYS A 251 21.41 -5.10 18.26
CA CYS A 251 21.35 -6.28 17.40
C CYS A 251 22.65 -7.11 17.43
N GLY A 252 23.74 -6.61 18.04
CA GLY A 252 25.00 -7.34 18.15
C GLY A 252 25.93 -7.13 16.96
N CYS A 253 25.77 -6.03 16.21
CA CYS A 253 26.74 -5.63 15.18
C CYS A 253 28.12 -5.55 15.83
N GLN A 254 29.09 -6.39 15.45
CA GLN A 254 30.46 -6.48 15.98
C GLN A 254 30.99 -5.11 16.47
N PRO A 255 30.75 -4.75 17.75
CA PRO A 255 30.70 -3.33 18.11
C PRO A 255 32.09 -2.72 18.01
N ARG A 256 33.14 -3.45 18.40
CA ARG A 256 34.49 -2.89 18.46
C ARG A 256 35.04 -2.44 17.12
N SER A 257 35.08 -3.31 16.12
CA SER A 257 35.65 -2.95 14.81
C SER A 257 34.84 -1.86 14.12
N LEU A 258 33.52 -1.87 14.30
CA LEU A 258 32.61 -0.88 13.74
C LEU A 258 32.73 0.49 14.42
N LEU A 259 32.73 0.51 15.76
CA LEU A 259 32.88 1.70 16.59
C LEU A 259 34.28 2.32 16.38
N GLU A 260 35.33 1.51 16.28
CA GLU A 260 36.69 1.98 15.98
C GLU A 260 36.78 2.59 14.58
N LYS A 261 36.25 1.91 13.55
CA LYS A 261 36.17 2.47 12.19
C LYS A 261 35.38 3.79 12.15
N ALA A 262 34.33 3.92 12.96
CA ALA A 262 33.52 5.14 13.04
C ALA A 262 34.29 6.29 13.71
N LEU A 263 34.96 6.00 14.83
CA LEU A 263 35.84 6.94 15.52
C LEU A 263 36.99 7.38 14.59
N CYS A 264 37.67 6.48 13.88
CA CYS A 264 38.75 6.86 12.97
C CYS A 264 38.33 7.84 11.85
N LYS A 265 37.03 7.95 11.52
CA LYS A 265 36.47 8.96 10.61
C LYS A 265 36.11 10.30 11.31
N HIS A 266 36.71 10.57 12.47
CA HIS A 266 36.44 11.64 13.45
C HIS A 266 36.13 13.06 12.90
N ALA A 267 36.64 13.44 11.73
CA ALA A 267 36.63 14.82 11.26
C ALA A 267 35.23 15.39 10.89
N SER A 268 34.17 14.58 10.80
CA SER A 268 32.84 15.04 10.35
C SER A 268 31.65 14.62 11.23
N LEU A 269 31.88 14.00 12.39
CA LEU A 269 30.78 13.46 13.21
C LEU A 269 30.24 14.49 14.22
N PRO A 270 28.90 14.56 14.41
CA PRO A 270 28.30 15.41 15.44
C PRO A 270 28.79 15.07 16.86
N HIS A 271 28.92 16.06 17.74
CA HIS A 271 29.42 15.86 19.11
C HIS A 271 28.65 14.78 19.90
N ARG A 272 27.32 14.75 19.77
CA ARG A 272 26.45 13.73 20.39
C ARG A 272 26.79 12.29 19.96
N VAL A 273 27.19 12.11 18.71
CA VAL A 273 27.58 10.81 18.17
C VAL A 273 28.90 10.36 18.76
N LEU A 274 29.86 11.28 18.92
CA LEU A 274 31.14 10.97 19.56
C LEU A 274 30.96 10.54 21.03
N LEU A 275 30.06 11.18 21.77
CA LEU A 275 29.71 10.78 23.14
C LEU A 275 29.09 9.38 23.16
N PHE A 276 28.11 9.12 22.29
CA PHE A 276 27.48 7.80 22.15
C PHE A 276 28.52 6.71 21.84
N LEU A 277 29.39 6.94 20.86
CA LEU A 277 30.43 5.97 20.46
C LEU A 277 31.40 5.66 21.61
N LYS A 278 31.81 6.69 22.38
CA LYS A 278 32.68 6.49 23.56
C LYS A 278 31.97 5.69 24.66
N GLN A 279 30.72 6.04 24.97
CA GLN A 279 29.94 5.36 26.00
C GLN A 279 29.71 3.87 25.66
N LYS A 280 29.28 3.56 24.43
CA LYS A 280 29.03 2.17 24.04
C LYS A 280 30.31 1.34 23.96
N ARG A 281 31.45 1.95 23.62
CA ARG A 281 32.77 1.28 23.65
C ARG A 281 33.14 0.79 25.05
N GLU A 282 32.87 1.59 26.09
CA GLU A 282 33.18 1.26 27.49
C GLU A 282 32.29 0.13 28.04
N ILE A 283 31.07 -0.02 27.51
CA ILE A 283 30.08 -1.02 27.96
C ILE A 283 30.31 -2.40 27.32
N THR A 284 30.86 -2.48 26.11
CA THR A 284 31.17 -3.76 25.42
C THR A 284 32.55 -4.34 25.79
N VAL A 285 32.97 -4.21 27.05
CA VAL A 285 34.22 -4.80 27.60
C VAL A 285 33.92 -6.11 28.30
#